data_AF-A0A958EIE7-F1
#
_entry.id   AF-A0A958EIE7-F1
#
_cell.length_a   1.000
_cell.length_b   1.000
_cell.length_c   1.000
_cell.angle_alpha   90.00
_cell.angle_beta   90.00
_cell.angle_gamma   90.00
#
_symmetry.space_group_name_H-M   'P 1'
#
loop_
_entity.id
_entity.type
_entity.pdbx_description
1 polymer ?
#
loop_
_entity_poly.entity_id
_entity_poly.type
_entity_poly.pdbx_seq_one_letter_code
_entity_poly.pdbx_strand_id
1 'polypeptide(L)' 'VTAIKKEFDDAKVDYKFVAYEGAKHSFTNPDADSNGAKFNLPLAYNKEADEKSWQELDQFLQKIF' A
#
# COMPACT_ATOMS: atom_id res chain seq x y z
N VAL A 1 -7.23 -2.53 -10.48
CA VAL A 1 -6.22 -3.54 -10.07
C VAL A 1 -6.00 -4.62 -11.14
N THR A 2 -7.03 -5.09 -11.83
CA THR A 2 -6.94 -6.21 -12.80
C THR A 2 -5.93 -6.02 -13.93
N ALA A 3 -5.77 -4.79 -14.46
CA ALA A 3 -4.83 -4.52 -15.55
C ALA A 3 -3.36 -4.80 -15.15
N ILE A 4 -2.90 -4.26 -14.03
CA ILE A 4 -1.51 -4.45 -13.56
C ILE A 4 -1.22 -5.92 -13.21
N LYS A 5 -2.17 -6.61 -12.56
CA LYS A 5 -2.01 -8.05 -12.27
C LYS A 5 -1.83 -8.85 -13.55
N LYS A 6 -2.66 -8.57 -14.56
CA LYS A 6 -2.56 -9.23 -15.86
C LYS A 6 -1.21 -8.98 -16.53
N GLU A 7 -0.70 -7.75 -16.52
CA GLU A 7 0.61 -7.42 -17.07
C GLU A 7 1.73 -8.21 -16.37
N PHE A 8 1.66 -8.35 -15.05
CA PHE A 8 2.67 -9.09 -14.27
C PHE A 8 2.56 -10.60 -14.48
N ASP A 9 1.34 -11.13 -14.55
CA ASP A 9 1.07 -12.54 -14.84
C ASP A 9 1.55 -12.92 -16.25
N ASP A 10 1.25 -12.09 -17.26
CA ASP A 10 1.67 -12.28 -18.66
C ASP A 10 3.20 -12.23 -18.78
N ALA A 11 3.86 -11.37 -18.00
CA ALA A 11 5.31 -11.25 -17.92
C ALA A 11 5.99 -12.29 -17.01
N LYS A 12 5.22 -13.15 -16.31
CA LYS A 12 5.70 -14.16 -15.36
C LYS A 12 6.61 -13.59 -14.25
N VAL A 13 6.26 -12.41 -13.75
CA VAL A 13 6.98 -11.76 -12.64
C VAL A 13 6.69 -12.50 -11.32
N ASP A 14 7.69 -12.71 -10.46
CA ASP A 14 7.45 -13.10 -9.06
C ASP A 14 6.99 -11.87 -8.28
N TYR A 15 5.70 -11.77 -7.99
CA TYR A 15 5.13 -10.65 -7.25
C TYR A 15 4.10 -11.10 -6.21
N LYS A 16 3.99 -10.30 -5.15
CA LYS A 16 2.91 -10.38 -4.18
C LYS A 16 2.09 -9.10 -4.25
N PHE A 17 0.78 -9.22 -4.38
CA PHE A 17 -0.14 -8.09 -4.29
C PHE A 17 -0.91 -8.14 -2.97
N VAL A 18 -0.76 -7.10 -2.16
CA VAL A 18 -1.46 -6.96 -0.87
C VAL A 18 -2.44 -5.80 -0.98
N ALA A 19 -3.73 -6.06 -0.73
CA ALA A 19 -4.76 -5.03 -0.65
C ALA A 19 -5.19 -4.84 0.81
N TYR A 20 -5.07 -3.61 1.30
CA TYR A 20 -5.53 -3.22 2.63
C TYR A 20 -6.95 -2.65 2.53
N GLU A 21 -7.94 -3.38 3.03
CA GLU A 21 -9.33 -2.92 3.00
C GLU A 21 -9.49 -1.62 3.82
N GLY A 22 -10.22 -0.65 3.27
CA GLY A 22 -10.47 0.63 3.92
C GLY A 22 -9.28 1.62 3.93
N ALA A 23 -8.09 1.21 3.49
CA ALA A 23 -6.96 2.13 3.36
C ALA A 23 -7.17 3.12 2.19
N LYS A 24 -6.95 4.42 2.45
CA LYS A 24 -6.97 5.47 1.43
C LYS A 24 -5.57 5.85 0.98
N HIS A 25 -5.46 6.77 0.02
CA HIS A 25 -4.16 7.29 -0.37
C HIS A 25 -3.48 7.99 0.83
N SER A 26 -2.15 7.89 0.90
CA SER A 26 -1.34 8.35 2.04
C SER A 26 -1.60 7.64 3.38
N PHE A 27 -2.04 6.39 3.37
CA PHE A 27 -2.33 5.63 4.59
C PHE A 27 -1.16 5.44 5.56
N THR A 28 0.09 5.58 5.10
CA THR A 28 1.31 5.50 5.93
C THR A 28 1.74 6.84 6.53
N ASN A 29 1.07 7.94 6.20
CA ASN A 29 1.42 9.27 6.69
C ASN A 29 0.49 9.67 7.85
N PRO A 30 1.01 9.86 9.08
CA PRO A 30 0.21 10.31 10.22
C PRO A 30 -0.49 11.67 10.00
N ASP A 31 0.04 12.53 9.13
CA ASP A 31 -0.55 13.84 8.80
C ASP A 31 -1.60 13.76 7.67
N ALA A 32 -1.90 12.56 7.16
CA ALA A 32 -2.80 12.39 6.01
C ALA A 32 -4.22 12.91 6.31
N ASP A 33 -4.74 12.72 7.52
CA ASP A 33 -6.08 13.21 7.88
C ASP A 33 -6.14 14.74 7.88
N SER A 34 -5.11 15.39 8.45
CA SER A 34 -5.02 16.85 8.49
C SER A 34 -4.91 17.44 7.08
N ASN A 35 -4.07 16.84 6.22
CA ASN A 35 -3.91 17.26 4.84
C ASN A 35 -5.15 16.96 3.99
N GLY A 36 -5.80 15.81 4.21
CA GLY A 36 -7.06 15.45 3.56
C GLY A 36 -8.15 16.48 3.84
N ALA A 37 -8.30 16.90 5.10
CA ALA A 37 -9.24 17.95 5.49
C ALA A 37 -8.84 19.32 4.91
N LYS A 38 -7.57 19.70 5.01
CA LYS A 38 -7.06 21.03 4.57
C LYS A 38 -7.20 21.26 3.08
N PHE A 39 -6.91 20.24 2.28
CA PHE A 39 -6.87 20.34 0.81
C PHE A 39 -8.10 19.71 0.14
N ASN A 40 -9.07 19.22 0.93
CA ASN A 40 -10.24 18.50 0.44
C ASN A 40 -9.87 17.31 -0.47
N LEU A 41 -8.90 16.52 -0.01
CA LEU A 41 -8.36 15.35 -0.71
C LEU A 41 -8.80 14.06 -0.02
N PRO A 42 -8.96 12.94 -0.75
CA PRO A 42 -9.33 11.65 -0.18
C PRO A 42 -8.12 10.95 0.47
N LEU A 43 -7.44 11.65 1.39
CA LEU A 43 -6.33 11.13 2.18
C LEU A 43 -6.84 10.73 3.56
N ALA A 44 -6.33 9.63 4.09
CA ALA A 44 -6.57 9.27 5.48
C ALA A 44 -5.46 8.36 5.98
N TYR A 45 -5.02 8.59 7.23
CA TYR A 45 -4.06 7.71 7.87
C TYR A 45 -4.75 6.40 8.26
N ASN A 46 -4.06 5.27 8.06
CA ASN A 46 -4.55 3.97 8.52
C ASN A 46 -3.40 3.21 9.15
N LYS A 47 -3.38 3.23 10.49
CA LYS A 47 -2.34 2.61 11.32
C LYS A 47 -2.16 1.12 11.03
N GLU A 48 -3.25 0.38 10.85
CA GLU A 48 -3.18 -1.06 10.59
C GLU A 48 -2.53 -1.35 9.24
N ALA A 49 -2.91 -0.60 8.20
CA ALA A 49 -2.32 -0.72 6.87
C ALA A 49 -0.85 -0.29 6.85
N ASP A 50 -0.50 0.75 7.61
CA ASP A 50 0.88 1.23 7.76
C ASP A 50 1.78 0.14 8.36
N GLU A 51 1.44 -0.36 9.55
CA GLU A 51 2.20 -1.39 10.25
C GLU A 51 2.33 -2.68 9.42
N LYS A 52 1.24 -3.15 8.81
CA LYS A 52 1.28 -4.34 7.95
C LYS A 52 2.11 -4.13 6.68
N SER A 53 2.06 -2.95 6.07
CA SER A 53 2.84 -2.66 4.86
C SER A 53 4.34 -2.65 5.12
N TRP A 54 4.77 -2.18 6.29
CA TRP A 54 6.17 -2.25 6.70
C TRP A 54 6.63 -3.67 7.00
N GLN A 55 5.79 -4.50 7.62
CA GLN A 55 6.09 -5.91 7.86
C GLN A 55 6.24 -6.69 6.55
N GLU A 56 5.35 -6.44 5.57
CA GLU A 56 5.44 -7.04 4.23
C GLU A 56 6.74 -6.64 3.50
N LEU A 57 7.18 -5.38 3.65
CA LEU A 57 8.44 -4.91 3.10
C LEU A 57 9.65 -5.61 3.76
N ASP A 58 9.69 -5.68 5.09
CA ASP A 58 10.76 -6.36 5.83
C ASP A 58 10.89 -7.83 5.42
N GLN A 59 9.76 -8.55 5.38
CA GLN A 59 9.71 -9.95 4.91
C GLN A 59 10.20 -10.09 3.46
N PHE A 60 9.83 -9.16 2.58
CA PHE A 60 10.30 -9.17 1.20
C PHE A 60 11.81 -8.99 1.12
N LEU A 61 12.37 -8.02 1.84
CA LEU A 61 13.81 -7.77 1.84
C LEU A 61 14.60 -8.96 2.40
N GLN A 62 14.13 -9.58 3.48
CA GLN A 62 14.72 -10.80 4.06
C GLN A 62 14.66 -12.02 3.11
N LYS A 63 13.66 -12.08 2.22
CA LYS A 63 13.56 -13.15 1.21
C LYS A 63 14.60 -12.97 0.10
N ILE A 64 14.95 -11.73 -0.23
CA ILE A 64 15.76 -11.40 -1.41
C ILE A 64 17.25 -11.24 -1.11
N PHE A 65 17.61 -10.83 0.11
CA PHE A 65 18.99 -10.59 0.54
C PHE A 65 19.41 -11.58 1.64
#